data_AF-A0A0X3VMG1-F1
#
_entry.id   AF-A0A0X3VMG1-F1
#
_cell.length_a   1.000
_cell.length_b   1.000
_cell.length_c   1.000
_cell.angle_alpha   90.00
_cell.angle_beta   90.00
_cell.angle_gamma   90.00
#
_symmetry.space_group_name_H-M   'P 1'
#
loop_
_entity.id
_entity.type
_entity.pdbx_description
1 polymer ?
#
loop_
_entity_poly.entity_id
_entity_poly.type
_entity_poly.pdbx_seq_one_letter_code
_entity_poly.pdbx_strand_id
1 'polypeptide(L)'
;MTQRTVAIAGTGAISKAAVYDLLTDWLGYEESGEKFVPTQRARDTHFVFPAHPDLISRTLQHVYNWTGRANIDYTTIYAENHTDDRGVKLIVENAEQAQASQGIEEIYAEMLAYLREQEGDRTLLILTDTNGGEGTNAGCDELITAASTAGIETLDLGCALMPYPVQAAAERMIASQEDDAPAEEGKDLMPTTRKSAGEAAPDIDADIAEAHRSQAPHAAGDPATGELIPLLRRLTEVVESVLITVDSTLSADLTAERDALYEIKVALRSAEPDADAAADPKASPAEAPGAEPDVEVRRGWYNEELEEYLPLKGRPRKGVEIHDIVMDHAKGKWVKYQPNRG
;
A
#
# COMPACT_ATOMS: atom_id res chain seq x y z
N MET A 1 -7.20 -25.79 30.71
CA MET A 1 -8.12 -25.04 29.84
C MET A 1 -7.74 -25.41 28.42
N THR A 2 -8.70 -25.66 27.53
CA THR A 2 -8.39 -25.94 26.12
C THR A 2 -7.93 -24.64 25.46
N GLN A 3 -6.74 -24.67 24.85
CA GLN A 3 -6.17 -23.52 24.14
C GLN A 3 -6.96 -23.25 22.85
N ARG A 4 -7.03 -22.00 22.43
CA ARG A 4 -7.56 -21.57 21.14
C ARG A 4 -6.39 -21.27 20.20
N THR A 5 -6.40 -21.82 18.99
CA THR A 5 -5.42 -21.47 17.96
C THR A 5 -6.10 -20.68 16.85
N VAL A 6 -5.53 -19.51 16.51
CA VAL A 6 -6.06 -18.60 15.50
C VAL A 6 -5.02 -18.38 14.40
N ALA A 7 -5.27 -18.92 13.22
CA ALA A 7 -4.49 -18.64 12.02
C ALA A 7 -5.08 -17.44 11.26
N ILE A 8 -4.24 -16.60 10.67
CA ILE A 8 -4.69 -15.38 9.97
C ILE A 8 -4.43 -15.50 8.47
N ALA A 9 -5.40 -15.13 7.62
CA ALA A 9 -5.23 -15.10 6.17
C ALA A 9 -5.96 -13.92 5.51
N GLY A 10 -5.56 -13.57 4.28
CA GLY A 10 -6.11 -12.45 3.51
C GLY A 10 -5.41 -11.10 3.73
N THR A 11 -5.74 -10.09 2.91
CA THR A 11 -5.09 -8.76 2.94
C THR A 11 -6.05 -7.57 2.97
N GLY A 12 -7.34 -7.79 3.23
CA GLY A 12 -8.39 -6.79 3.20
C GLY A 12 -8.11 -5.58 4.08
N ALA A 13 -8.65 -4.42 3.70
CA ALA A 13 -8.36 -3.14 4.33
C ALA A 13 -9.35 -2.80 5.47
N ILE A 14 -8.99 -3.16 6.70
CA ILE A 14 -9.82 -2.95 7.90
C ILE A 14 -9.16 -1.90 8.77
N SER A 15 -9.97 -0.94 9.26
CA SER A 15 -9.45 0.14 10.10
C SER A 15 -8.88 -0.39 11.43
N LYS A 16 -7.80 0.24 11.92
CA LYS A 16 -7.19 -0.10 13.22
C LYS A 16 -8.22 -0.16 14.37
N ALA A 17 -9.12 0.81 14.45
CA ALA A 17 -10.13 0.87 15.51
C ALA A 17 -11.05 -0.36 15.47
N ALA A 18 -11.56 -0.72 14.29
CA ALA A 18 -12.39 -1.90 14.12
C ALA A 18 -11.65 -3.19 14.49
N VAL A 19 -10.40 -3.36 14.06
CA VAL A 19 -9.58 -4.53 14.44
C VAL A 19 -9.44 -4.62 15.96
N TYR A 20 -9.12 -3.51 16.62
CA TYR A 20 -8.86 -3.48 18.06
C TYR A 20 -10.14 -3.77 18.84
N ASP A 21 -11.26 -3.13 18.49
CA ASP A 21 -12.54 -3.33 19.16
C ASP A 21 -13.03 -4.78 19.02
N LEU A 22 -12.99 -5.33 17.79
CA LEU A 22 -13.47 -6.68 17.51
C LEU A 22 -12.63 -7.75 18.21
N LEU A 23 -11.29 -7.68 18.13
CA LEU A 23 -10.42 -8.65 18.80
C LEU A 23 -10.54 -8.56 20.32
N THR A 24 -10.63 -7.34 20.86
CA THR A 24 -10.77 -7.12 22.31
C THR A 24 -12.08 -7.72 22.83
N ASP A 25 -13.21 -7.48 22.18
CA ASP A 25 -14.48 -8.08 22.63
C ASP A 25 -14.51 -9.60 22.43
N TRP A 26 -14.11 -10.07 21.24
CA TRP A 26 -14.18 -11.50 20.90
C TRP A 26 -13.25 -12.38 21.73
N LEU A 27 -12.03 -11.91 22.00
CA LEU A 27 -11.05 -12.63 22.83
C LEU A 27 -11.22 -12.33 24.31
N GLY A 28 -12.10 -11.40 24.69
CA GLY A 28 -12.41 -11.08 26.08
C GLY A 28 -11.29 -10.32 26.78
N TYR A 29 -10.67 -9.36 26.12
CA TYR A 29 -9.69 -8.45 26.70
C TYR A 29 -10.33 -7.09 27.02
N GLU A 30 -9.61 -6.25 27.76
CA GLU A 30 -9.96 -4.84 27.96
C GLU A 30 -8.71 -3.96 27.83
N GLU A 31 -8.88 -2.72 27.36
CA GLU A 31 -7.77 -1.77 27.25
C GLU A 31 -7.45 -1.16 28.63
N SER A 32 -6.19 -1.24 29.04
CA SER A 32 -5.68 -0.67 30.27
C SER A 32 -4.38 0.08 29.99
N GLY A 33 -4.51 1.39 29.74
CA GLY A 33 -3.39 2.24 29.31
C GLY A 33 -2.91 1.85 27.92
N GLU A 34 -1.65 1.42 27.79
CA GLU A 34 -1.06 1.02 26.50
C GLU A 34 -1.14 -0.49 26.23
N LYS A 35 -1.75 -1.27 27.12
CA LYS A 35 -1.81 -2.73 27.07
C LYS A 35 -3.25 -3.23 27.03
N PHE A 36 -3.42 -4.47 26.57
CA PHE A 36 -4.67 -5.21 26.71
C PHE A 36 -4.51 -6.25 27.82
N VAL A 37 -5.50 -6.29 28.72
CA VAL A 37 -5.49 -7.20 29.88
C VAL A 37 -6.63 -8.22 29.71
N PRO A 38 -6.39 -9.52 29.93
CA PRO A 38 -7.44 -10.53 29.82
C PRO A 38 -8.51 -10.33 30.90
N THR A 39 -9.78 -10.37 30.50
CA THR A 39 -10.92 -10.42 31.43
C THR A 39 -11.20 -11.86 31.86
N GLN A 40 -12.22 -12.06 32.72
CA GLN A 40 -12.68 -13.40 33.09
C GLN A 40 -13.22 -14.23 31.91
N ARG A 41 -13.55 -13.60 30.78
CA ARG A 41 -14.01 -14.27 29.55
C ARG A 41 -12.85 -14.73 28.66
N ALA A 42 -11.63 -14.24 28.92
CA ALA A 42 -10.47 -14.52 28.08
C ALA A 42 -10.13 -16.01 28.10
N ARG A 43 -9.78 -16.53 26.92
CA ARG A 43 -9.25 -17.88 26.74
C ARG A 43 -7.78 -17.78 26.37
N ASP A 44 -7.01 -18.77 26.80
CA ASP A 44 -5.65 -18.94 26.33
C ASP A 44 -5.65 -19.09 24.81
N THR A 45 -4.97 -18.18 24.12
CA THR A 45 -5.06 -18.01 22.67
C THR A 45 -3.66 -17.93 22.10
N HIS A 46 -3.40 -18.71 21.05
CA HIS A 46 -2.16 -18.70 20.27
C HIS A 46 -2.43 -18.24 18.85
N PHE A 47 -1.59 -17.38 18.31
CA PHE A 47 -1.73 -16.90 16.93
C PHE A 47 -0.74 -17.58 15.97
N VAL A 48 -1.18 -17.76 14.73
CA VAL A 48 -0.33 -18.19 13.61
C VAL A 48 -0.37 -17.14 12.51
N PHE A 49 0.76 -16.47 12.30
CA PHE A 49 0.91 -15.42 11.30
C PHE A 49 1.58 -15.93 10.01
N PRO A 50 1.06 -15.57 8.83
CA PRO A 50 1.80 -15.71 7.58
C PRO A 50 2.77 -14.53 7.41
N ALA A 51 4.01 -14.82 7.02
CA ALA A 51 5.04 -13.80 6.79
C ALA A 51 5.63 -13.92 5.38
N HIS A 52 5.03 -13.17 4.46
CA HIS A 52 5.49 -12.98 3.09
C HIS A 52 5.20 -11.53 2.68
N PRO A 53 6.04 -10.85 1.89
CA PRO A 53 5.85 -9.43 1.56
C PRO A 53 4.43 -9.10 1.04
N ASP A 54 3.90 -9.94 0.15
CA ASP A 54 2.55 -9.78 -0.42
C ASP A 54 1.40 -10.05 0.56
N LEU A 55 1.67 -10.70 1.70
CA LEU A 55 0.66 -11.01 2.73
C LEU A 55 0.64 -9.97 3.85
N ILE A 56 1.71 -9.18 4.01
CA ILE A 56 1.87 -8.21 5.10
C ILE A 56 1.08 -6.93 4.78
N SER A 57 -0.23 -7.02 4.98
CA SER A 57 -1.15 -5.89 4.85
C SER A 57 -1.14 -4.98 6.10
N ARG A 58 -1.69 -3.76 5.96
CA ARG A 58 -1.91 -2.86 7.11
C ARG A 58 -2.78 -3.50 8.18
N THR A 59 -3.80 -4.26 7.75
CA THR A 59 -4.70 -4.98 8.65
C THR A 59 -3.95 -6.05 9.42
N LEU A 60 -3.13 -6.87 8.75
CA LEU A 60 -2.30 -7.86 9.43
C LEU A 60 -1.37 -7.19 10.45
N GLN A 61 -0.79 -6.05 10.10
CA GLN A 61 0.03 -5.26 11.02
C GLN A 61 -0.78 -4.72 12.21
N HIS A 62 -2.06 -4.38 12.04
CA HIS A 62 -2.94 -4.01 13.15
C HIS A 62 -3.19 -5.19 14.08
N VAL A 63 -3.46 -6.38 13.55
CA VAL A 63 -3.63 -7.61 14.34
C VAL A 63 -2.34 -7.92 15.10
N TYR A 64 -1.18 -7.91 14.42
CA TYR A 64 0.14 -8.10 15.04
C TYR A 64 0.45 -7.11 16.17
N ASN A 65 0.17 -5.82 15.96
CA ASN A 65 0.38 -4.82 17.01
C ASN A 65 -0.57 -5.03 18.20
N TRP A 66 -1.80 -5.50 17.93
CA TRP A 66 -2.76 -5.83 18.99
C TRP A 66 -2.29 -7.04 19.80
N THR A 67 -1.81 -8.11 19.15
CA THR A 67 -1.29 -9.31 19.84
C THR A 67 -0.08 -8.98 20.73
N GLY A 68 0.84 -8.15 20.23
CA GLY A 68 1.97 -7.65 21.04
C GLY A 68 1.53 -6.83 22.26
N ARG A 69 0.50 -5.98 22.13
CA ARG A 69 -0.07 -5.22 23.26
C ARG A 69 -0.84 -6.08 24.25
N ALA A 70 -1.42 -7.19 23.79
CA ALA A 70 -2.08 -8.20 24.61
C ALA A 70 -1.09 -9.21 25.23
N ASN A 71 0.19 -9.13 24.88
CA ASN A 71 1.24 -10.06 25.30
C ASN A 71 0.85 -11.52 25.00
N ILE A 72 0.36 -11.76 23.78
CA ILE A 72 -0.01 -13.09 23.28
C ILE A 72 1.14 -13.62 22.42
N ASP A 73 1.59 -14.83 22.74
CA ASP A 73 2.61 -15.53 21.96
C ASP A 73 2.06 -15.98 20.61
N TYR A 74 2.96 -16.14 19.63
CA TYR A 74 2.57 -16.54 18.28
C TYR A 74 3.66 -17.34 17.58
N THR A 75 3.22 -18.19 16.67
CA THR A 75 4.05 -18.86 15.67
C THR A 75 3.93 -18.09 14.34
N THR A 76 5.01 -18.06 13.57
CA THR A 76 4.98 -17.56 12.19
C THR A 76 5.45 -18.62 11.21
N ILE A 77 4.82 -18.64 10.04
CA ILE A 77 5.31 -19.39 8.88
C ILE A 77 5.72 -18.36 7.83
N TYR A 78 6.96 -18.43 7.36
CA TYR A 78 7.59 -17.34 6.62
C TYR A 78 8.28 -17.81 5.34
N ALA A 79 8.33 -16.93 4.35
CA ALA A 79 9.03 -17.20 3.10
C ALA A 79 10.54 -17.03 3.24
N GLU A 80 11.31 -18.12 3.09
CA GLU A 80 12.76 -18.15 3.32
C GLU A 80 13.52 -17.15 2.43
N ASN A 81 13.10 -17.04 1.18
CA ASN A 81 13.69 -16.14 0.18
C ASN A 81 13.40 -14.64 0.44
N HIS A 82 12.57 -14.33 1.45
CA HIS A 82 12.17 -12.96 1.78
C HIS A 82 12.54 -12.57 3.22
N THR A 83 13.47 -13.28 3.84
CA THR A 83 13.95 -12.99 5.22
C THR A 83 14.57 -11.61 5.39
N ASP A 84 15.09 -11.01 4.32
CA ASP A 84 15.62 -9.64 4.34
C ASP A 84 14.54 -8.55 4.23
N ASP A 85 13.28 -8.92 3.91
CA ASP A 85 12.18 -7.96 3.92
C ASP A 85 11.91 -7.48 5.34
N ARG A 86 11.80 -6.16 5.51
CA ARG A 86 11.65 -5.53 6.83
C ARG A 86 10.40 -6.00 7.57
N GLY A 87 9.29 -6.22 6.86
CA GLY A 87 8.04 -6.68 7.45
C GLY A 87 8.15 -8.14 7.88
N VAL A 88 8.68 -8.99 7.01
CA VAL A 88 8.90 -10.42 7.30
C VAL A 88 9.82 -10.58 8.49
N LYS A 89 10.98 -9.91 8.47
CA LYS A 89 11.97 -9.94 9.53
C LYS A 89 11.40 -9.55 10.89
N LEU A 90 10.59 -8.48 10.95
CA LEU A 90 9.96 -8.03 12.18
C LEU A 90 9.05 -9.10 12.80
N ILE A 91 8.25 -9.78 11.98
CA ILE A 91 7.34 -10.84 12.44
C ILE A 91 8.15 -12.07 12.88
N VAL A 92 9.19 -12.44 12.14
CA VAL A 92 10.03 -13.60 12.45
C VAL A 92 10.83 -13.42 13.74
N GLU A 93 11.48 -12.26 13.94
CA GLU A 93 12.35 -12.02 15.11
C GLU A 93 11.60 -11.98 16.44
N ASN A 94 10.30 -11.70 16.44
CA ASN A 94 9.48 -11.59 17.65
C ASN A 94 8.58 -12.82 17.87
N ALA A 95 8.62 -13.82 16.98
CA ALA A 95 7.80 -15.02 17.10
C ALA A 95 8.38 -15.96 18.16
N GLU A 96 7.50 -16.69 18.86
CA GLU A 96 7.93 -17.79 19.74
C GLU A 96 8.56 -18.92 18.91
N GLN A 97 7.97 -19.20 17.75
CA GLN A 97 8.42 -20.20 16.79
C GLN A 97 8.29 -19.66 15.38
N ALA A 98 9.28 -19.96 14.53
CA ALA A 98 9.29 -19.55 13.13
C ALA A 98 9.62 -20.75 12.23
N GLN A 99 8.76 -21.01 11.24
CA GLN A 99 8.93 -22.10 10.27
C GLN A 99 9.11 -21.53 8.87
N ALA A 100 10.16 -21.99 8.18
CA ALA A 100 10.49 -21.53 6.83
C ALA A 100 9.68 -22.30 5.78
N SER A 101 9.26 -21.60 4.73
CA SER A 101 8.57 -22.13 3.55
C SER A 101 9.09 -21.43 2.28
N GLN A 102 8.79 -22.00 1.11
CA GLN A 102 9.27 -21.50 -0.19
C GLN A 102 8.40 -20.38 -0.78
N GLY A 103 7.12 -20.29 -0.42
CA GLY A 103 6.19 -19.30 -0.96
C GLY A 103 4.80 -19.33 -0.32
N ILE A 104 3.88 -18.50 -0.82
CA ILE A 104 2.54 -18.29 -0.25
C ILE A 104 1.72 -19.58 -0.15
N GLU A 105 1.72 -20.41 -1.19
CA GLU A 105 0.97 -21.68 -1.22
C GLU A 105 1.43 -22.65 -0.12
N GLU A 106 2.74 -22.77 0.07
CA GLU A 106 3.32 -23.63 1.11
C GLU A 106 3.07 -23.05 2.50
N ILE A 107 3.17 -21.72 2.67
CA ILE A 107 2.79 -21.05 3.92
C ILE A 107 1.36 -21.44 4.33
N TYR A 108 0.40 -21.36 3.40
CA TYR A 108 -0.99 -21.73 3.70
C TYR A 108 -1.18 -23.23 3.94
N ALA A 109 -0.48 -24.09 3.20
CA ALA A 109 -0.52 -25.53 3.44
C ALA A 109 -0.01 -25.89 4.84
N GLU A 110 1.11 -25.28 5.26
CA GLU A 110 1.70 -25.47 6.58
C GLU A 110 0.82 -24.89 7.69
N MET A 111 0.20 -23.71 7.48
CA MET A 111 -0.75 -23.14 8.43
C MET A 111 -1.93 -24.07 8.67
N LEU A 112 -2.46 -24.68 7.62
CA LEU A 112 -3.55 -25.65 7.73
C LEU A 112 -3.11 -26.93 8.45
N ALA A 113 -1.91 -27.43 8.16
CA ALA A 113 -1.34 -28.57 8.86
C ALA A 113 -1.19 -28.27 10.36
N TYR A 114 -0.61 -27.12 10.69
CA TYR A 114 -0.44 -26.66 12.07
C TYR A 114 -1.77 -26.61 12.81
N LEU A 115 -2.81 -25.99 12.22
CA LEU A 115 -4.15 -25.94 12.82
C LEU A 115 -4.72 -27.34 13.08
N ARG A 116 -4.56 -28.28 12.15
CA ARG A 116 -5.10 -29.64 12.28
C ARG A 116 -4.47 -30.42 13.44
N GLU A 117 -3.19 -30.16 13.71
CA GLU A 117 -2.43 -30.80 14.78
C GLU A 117 -2.73 -30.23 16.18
N GLN A 118 -3.24 -28.99 16.26
CA GLN A 118 -3.58 -28.39 17.55
C GLN A 118 -4.81 -29.04 18.19
N GLU A 119 -4.71 -29.29 19.50
CA GLU A 119 -5.85 -29.68 20.32
C GLU A 119 -6.64 -28.43 20.76
N GLY A 120 -7.98 -28.51 20.77
CA GLY A 120 -8.85 -27.43 21.25
C GLY A 120 -9.61 -26.68 20.15
N ASP A 121 -9.90 -25.39 20.43
CA ASP A 121 -10.66 -24.54 19.50
C ASP A 121 -9.73 -24.05 18.39
N ARG A 122 -10.11 -24.27 17.14
CA ARG A 122 -9.29 -23.93 15.97
C ARG A 122 -10.08 -22.99 15.07
N THR A 123 -9.49 -21.84 14.76
CA THR A 123 -10.14 -20.82 13.95
C THR A 123 -9.19 -20.33 12.86
N LEU A 124 -9.73 -20.21 11.65
CA LEU A 124 -9.12 -19.44 10.57
C LEU A 124 -9.78 -18.05 10.54
N LEU A 125 -8.99 -17.00 10.76
CA LEU A 125 -9.42 -15.61 10.73
C LEU A 125 -9.08 -14.99 9.38
N ILE A 126 -10.11 -14.63 8.62
CA ILE A 126 -9.99 -14.00 7.31
C ILE A 126 -10.03 -12.49 7.46
N LEU A 127 -9.15 -11.81 6.74
CA LEU A 127 -9.08 -10.36 6.63
C LEU A 127 -9.70 -9.94 5.30
N THR A 128 -11.03 -9.91 5.16
CA THR A 128 -11.66 -9.37 3.93
C THR A 128 -11.90 -7.86 4.02
N ASP A 129 -12.05 -7.22 2.86
CA ASP A 129 -12.62 -5.88 2.77
C ASP A 129 -14.13 -6.01 2.53
N THR A 130 -14.95 -5.37 3.35
CA THR A 130 -16.41 -5.37 3.16
C THR A 130 -16.86 -4.50 1.98
N ASN A 131 -15.97 -3.67 1.45
CA ASN A 131 -16.24 -2.77 0.33
C ASN A 131 -15.71 -3.30 -1.02
N GLY A 132 -14.91 -4.36 -1.01
CA GLY A 132 -14.38 -5.03 -2.20
C GLY A 132 -14.54 -6.53 -2.05
N GLY A 133 -15.34 -7.18 -2.91
CA GLY A 133 -15.83 -8.55 -2.75
C GLY A 133 -14.82 -9.70 -2.83
N GLU A 134 -13.53 -9.50 -2.54
CA GLU A 134 -12.47 -10.47 -2.81
C GLU A 134 -11.73 -10.95 -1.56
N GLY A 135 -11.46 -12.26 -1.50
CA GLY A 135 -10.43 -12.85 -0.64
C GLY A 135 -9.06 -12.48 -1.23
N THR A 136 -8.49 -11.38 -0.74
CA THR A 136 -7.47 -10.57 -1.42
C THR A 136 -6.04 -11.13 -1.37
N ASN A 137 -5.80 -12.39 -1.72
CA ASN A 137 -4.49 -12.87 -2.19
C ASN A 137 -4.56 -14.30 -2.77
N ALA A 138 -3.58 -14.65 -3.61
CA ALA A 138 -3.45 -15.99 -4.17
C ALA A 138 -3.38 -17.06 -3.06
N GLY A 139 -4.13 -18.15 -3.20
CA GLY A 139 -4.12 -19.29 -2.28
C GLY A 139 -5.06 -19.20 -1.07
N CYS A 140 -5.70 -18.05 -0.80
CA CYS A 140 -6.55 -17.91 0.39
C CYS A 140 -7.90 -18.63 0.23
N ASP A 141 -8.48 -18.65 -0.97
CA ASP A 141 -9.75 -19.34 -1.20
C ASP A 141 -9.59 -20.86 -1.09
N GLU A 142 -8.44 -21.40 -1.53
CA GLU A 142 -8.03 -22.79 -1.31
C GLU A 142 -7.93 -23.09 0.19
N LEU A 143 -7.27 -22.22 0.96
CA LEU A 143 -7.12 -22.36 2.41
C LEU A 143 -8.48 -22.35 3.13
N ILE A 144 -9.37 -21.42 2.79
CA ILE A 144 -10.73 -21.33 3.36
C ILE A 144 -11.50 -22.64 3.14
N THR A 145 -11.50 -23.13 1.90
CA THR A 145 -12.20 -24.36 1.53
C THR A 145 -11.60 -25.58 2.24
N ALA A 146 -10.27 -25.65 2.33
CA ALA A 146 -9.56 -26.76 2.97
C ALA A 146 -9.71 -26.75 4.50
N ALA A 147 -9.78 -25.57 5.13
CA ALA A 147 -10.06 -25.39 6.55
C ALA A 147 -11.49 -25.82 6.89
N SER A 148 -12.48 -25.39 6.09
CA SER A 148 -13.88 -25.82 6.25
C SER A 148 -14.02 -27.34 6.14
N THR A 149 -13.35 -27.96 5.17
CA THR A 149 -13.37 -29.43 5.00
C THR A 149 -12.77 -30.16 6.21
N ALA A 150 -11.80 -29.55 6.90
CA ALA A 150 -11.20 -30.07 8.13
C ALA A 150 -12.04 -29.79 9.39
N GLY A 151 -13.21 -29.16 9.26
CA GLY A 151 -14.06 -28.77 10.39
C GLY A 151 -13.46 -27.65 11.24
N ILE A 152 -12.63 -26.78 10.65
CA ILE A 152 -12.07 -25.60 11.29
C ILE A 152 -13.02 -24.43 11.04
N GLU A 153 -13.36 -23.70 12.12
CA GLU A 153 -14.25 -22.54 12.02
C GLU A 153 -13.54 -21.41 11.26
N THR A 154 -14.22 -20.80 10.29
CA THR A 154 -13.68 -19.66 9.54
C THR A 154 -14.48 -18.42 9.88
N LEU A 155 -13.83 -17.41 10.44
CA LEU A 155 -14.43 -16.13 10.83
C LEU A 155 -13.83 -15.00 10.00
N ASP A 156 -14.63 -13.98 9.72
CA ASP A 156 -14.20 -12.84 8.92
C ASP A 156 -14.12 -11.56 9.73
N LEU A 157 -12.93 -11.01 9.87
CA LEU A 157 -12.70 -9.76 10.58
C LEU A 157 -13.38 -8.57 9.88
N GLY A 158 -13.43 -8.57 8.54
CA GLY A 158 -14.10 -7.53 7.76
C GLY A 158 -15.59 -7.51 8.07
N CYS A 159 -16.18 -8.69 8.22
CA CYS A 159 -17.58 -8.89 8.56
C CYS A 159 -17.83 -9.02 10.07
N ALA A 160 -17.09 -8.29 10.91
CA ALA A 160 -17.28 -8.25 12.37
C ALA A 160 -17.23 -9.63 13.05
N LEU A 161 -16.34 -10.51 12.59
CA LEU A 161 -16.12 -11.88 13.07
C LEU A 161 -17.34 -12.79 12.88
N MET A 162 -18.19 -12.50 11.89
CA MET A 162 -19.21 -13.44 11.46
C MET A 162 -18.58 -14.63 10.72
N PRO A 163 -19.23 -15.82 10.74
CA PRO A 163 -18.77 -16.96 9.95
C PRO A 163 -18.66 -16.61 8.46
N TYR A 164 -17.52 -16.97 7.85
CA TYR A 164 -17.28 -16.70 6.44
C TYR A 164 -18.14 -17.62 5.55
N PRO A 165 -18.78 -17.11 4.48
CA PRO A 165 -19.53 -17.95 3.55
C PRO A 165 -18.59 -18.76 2.66
N VAL A 166 -18.25 -19.98 3.08
CA VAL A 166 -17.30 -20.88 2.36
C VAL A 166 -17.72 -21.13 0.90
N GLN A 167 -19.03 -21.15 0.61
CA GLN A 167 -19.54 -21.28 -0.76
C GLN A 167 -19.01 -20.17 -1.68
N ALA A 168 -18.88 -18.93 -1.18
CA ALA A 168 -18.35 -17.82 -1.96
C ALA A 168 -16.87 -18.02 -2.35
N ALA A 169 -16.06 -18.62 -1.46
CA ALA A 169 -14.68 -18.98 -1.79
C ALA A 169 -14.62 -20.11 -2.84
N ALA A 170 -15.44 -21.15 -2.66
CA ALA A 170 -15.50 -22.26 -3.61
C ALA A 170 -15.95 -21.80 -5.01
N GLU A 171 -16.90 -20.87 -5.10
CA GLU A 171 -17.36 -20.28 -6.36
C GLU A 171 -16.25 -19.46 -7.06
N ARG A 172 -15.49 -18.66 -6.32
CA ARG A 172 -14.36 -17.89 -6.88
C ARG A 172 -13.24 -18.79 -7.41
N MET A 173 -12.94 -19.90 -6.73
CA MET A 173 -11.97 -20.88 -7.22
C MET A 173 -12.38 -21.53 -8.55
N ILE A 174 -13.69 -21.73 -8.77
CA ILE A 174 -14.18 -22.28 -10.05
C ILE A 174 -14.06 -21.22 -11.13
N ALA A 175 -14.45 -19.97 -10.84
CA ALA A 175 -14.38 -18.87 -11.80
C ALA A 175 -12.94 -18.59 -12.27
N SER A 176 -11.95 -18.63 -11.36
CA SER A 176 -10.55 -18.40 -11.72
C SER A 176 -9.96 -19.49 -12.63
N GLN A 177 -10.47 -20.72 -12.57
CA GLN A 177 -10.02 -21.82 -13.44
C GLN A 177 -10.63 -21.77 -14.85
N GLU A 178 -11.79 -21.12 -15.03
CA GLU A 178 -12.45 -21.01 -16.33
C GLU A 178 -11.82 -19.93 -17.23
N ASP A 179 -11.20 -18.90 -16.65
CA ASP A 179 -10.51 -17.82 -17.41
C ASP A 179 -9.12 -18.22 -17.95
N ASP A 180 -8.51 -19.30 -17.45
CA ASP A 180 -7.22 -19.83 -17.93
C ASP A 180 -7.36 -20.93 -19.00
N ALA A 181 -8.59 -21.24 -19.45
CA ALA A 181 -8.79 -22.12 -20.58
C ALA A 181 -8.35 -21.42 -21.88
N PRO A 182 -7.50 -22.03 -22.73
CA PRO A 182 -7.05 -21.40 -23.97
C PRO A 182 -8.27 -21.10 -24.86
N ALA A 183 -8.39 -19.84 -25.27
CA ALA A 183 -9.43 -19.36 -26.16
C ALA A 183 -9.43 -20.17 -27.47
N GLU A 184 -10.30 -21.16 -27.55
CA GLU A 184 -10.66 -21.81 -28.81
C GLU A 184 -11.57 -20.86 -29.61
N GLU A 185 -11.10 -20.50 -30.81
CA GLU A 185 -11.81 -19.71 -31.79
C GLU A 185 -13.16 -20.34 -32.18
N GLY A 186 -14.27 -19.61 -32.07
CA GLY A 186 -15.54 -20.13 -32.61
C GLY A 186 -16.80 -19.31 -32.36
N LYS A 187 -16.95 -18.19 -33.09
CA LYS A 187 -18.19 -17.55 -33.58
C LYS A 187 -19.56 -18.02 -33.02
N ASP A 188 -20.36 -17.11 -32.46
CA ASP A 188 -21.45 -16.45 -33.22
C ASP A 188 -22.23 -15.38 -32.41
N LEU A 189 -22.43 -14.25 -33.09
CA LEU A 189 -23.41 -13.15 -33.01
C LEU A 189 -24.81 -13.57 -32.44
N MET A 190 -25.62 -12.80 -31.69
CA MET A 190 -25.99 -11.37 -31.68
C MET A 190 -27.00 -11.09 -30.50
N PRO A 191 -27.44 -9.83 -30.25
CA PRO A 191 -27.70 -9.25 -28.91
C PRO A 191 -29.17 -9.08 -28.54
N THR A 192 -29.46 -8.82 -27.26
CA THR A 192 -30.65 -8.02 -26.88
C THR A 192 -30.34 -6.97 -25.82
N THR A 193 -30.80 -5.76 -26.15
CA THR A 193 -30.77 -4.51 -25.42
C THR A 193 -31.79 -4.49 -24.28
N ARG A 194 -31.43 -3.88 -23.14
CA ARG A 194 -32.39 -3.10 -22.31
C ARG A 194 -31.67 -1.98 -21.54
N LYS A 195 -32.43 -0.90 -21.36
CA LYS A 195 -32.05 0.49 -21.13
C LYS A 195 -32.70 0.96 -19.83
N SER A 196 -31.94 1.58 -18.92
CA SER A 196 -32.34 2.63 -17.95
C SER A 196 -31.11 2.93 -17.06
N ALA A 197 -30.47 4.10 -17.17
CA ALA A 197 -30.75 5.31 -16.37
C ALA A 197 -30.49 5.04 -14.87
N GLY A 198 -29.48 5.59 -14.19
CA GLY A 198 -28.63 6.74 -14.44
C GLY A 198 -28.58 7.54 -13.14
N GLU A 199 -27.60 7.28 -12.28
CA GLU A 199 -27.22 8.14 -11.15
C GLU A 199 -25.73 7.90 -10.86
N ALA A 200 -24.98 9.00 -10.76
CA ALA A 200 -23.54 9.06 -11.02
C ALA A 200 -22.69 8.36 -9.95
N ALA A 201 -21.76 7.53 -10.42
CA ALA A 201 -20.64 7.00 -9.64
C ALA A 201 -19.68 8.14 -9.24
N PRO A 202 -19.03 8.08 -8.07
CA PRO A 202 -17.86 8.90 -7.80
C PRO A 202 -16.76 8.54 -8.82
N ASP A 203 -16.33 9.56 -9.54
CA ASP A 203 -15.34 9.52 -10.60
C ASP A 203 -13.96 9.19 -10.04
N ILE A 204 -13.50 7.96 -10.26
CA ILE A 204 -12.19 7.47 -9.83
C ILE A 204 -11.06 8.26 -10.52
N ASP A 205 -11.32 8.94 -11.64
CA ASP A 205 -10.34 9.81 -12.28
C ASP A 205 -10.10 11.11 -11.48
N ALA A 206 -11.02 11.53 -10.60
CA ALA A 206 -10.82 12.69 -9.72
C ALA A 206 -9.90 12.37 -8.52
N ASP A 207 -9.99 11.16 -7.97
CA ASP A 207 -9.13 10.69 -6.87
C ASP A 207 -7.75 10.22 -7.37
N ILE A 208 -7.68 9.67 -8.59
CA ILE A 208 -6.40 9.46 -9.30
C ILE A 208 -5.77 10.80 -9.67
N ALA A 209 -6.53 11.83 -10.05
CA ALA A 209 -6.00 13.16 -10.31
C ALA A 209 -5.55 13.92 -9.04
N GLU A 210 -6.10 13.64 -7.86
CA GLU A 210 -5.63 14.20 -6.58
C GLU A 210 -4.33 13.48 -6.12
N ALA A 211 -4.19 12.18 -6.40
CA ALA A 211 -2.98 11.41 -6.11
C ALA A 211 -1.84 11.66 -7.12
N HIS A 212 -2.14 11.77 -8.42
CA HIS A 212 -1.15 12.09 -9.47
C HIS A 212 -0.86 13.59 -9.62
N ARG A 213 -1.65 14.51 -9.07
CA ARG A 213 -1.20 15.91 -8.85
C ARG A 213 -0.11 16.03 -7.78
N SER A 214 0.18 14.96 -7.03
CA SER A 214 1.33 14.92 -6.14
C SER A 214 2.58 14.28 -6.75
N GLN A 215 2.47 13.51 -7.85
CA GLN A 215 3.62 12.97 -8.60
C GLN A 215 3.27 12.61 -10.06
N ALA A 216 3.16 13.60 -10.94
CA ALA A 216 3.51 13.47 -12.36
C ALA A 216 3.69 14.86 -12.99
N PRO A 217 4.73 15.07 -13.82
CA PRO A 217 5.09 16.38 -14.35
C PRO A 217 4.12 16.82 -15.45
N HIS A 218 3.54 18.02 -15.32
CA HIS A 218 3.14 18.80 -16.48
C HIS A 218 4.41 19.42 -17.09
N ALA A 219 4.81 18.89 -18.24
CA ALA A 219 5.90 19.41 -19.02
C ALA A 219 5.53 20.80 -19.58
N ALA A 220 5.98 21.84 -18.90
CA ALA A 220 6.31 23.13 -19.49
C ALA A 220 7.28 23.88 -18.55
N GLY A 221 8.56 23.52 -18.65
CA GLY A 221 9.69 24.28 -18.10
C GLY A 221 9.82 24.25 -16.58
N ASP A 222 10.31 23.15 -16.01
CA ASP A 222 10.53 23.03 -14.56
C ASP A 222 11.97 22.50 -14.27
N PRO A 223 12.73 23.08 -13.31
CA PRO A 223 14.17 22.89 -13.12
C PRO A 223 14.55 21.62 -12.32
N ALA A 224 13.67 20.62 -12.25
CA ALA A 224 13.84 19.42 -11.43
C ALA A 224 14.73 18.33 -12.06
N THR A 225 15.12 18.45 -13.34
CA THR A 225 16.06 17.52 -14.00
C THR A 225 17.52 17.70 -13.54
N GLY A 226 17.82 18.75 -12.77
CA GLY A 226 19.17 19.05 -12.32
C GLY A 226 19.77 18.07 -11.31
N GLU A 227 18.95 17.36 -10.51
CA GLU A 227 19.45 16.52 -9.40
C GLU A 227 19.47 15.01 -9.69
N LEU A 228 18.68 14.53 -10.65
CA LEU A 228 18.60 13.12 -11.01
C LEU A 228 19.81 12.63 -11.83
N ILE A 229 20.32 13.46 -12.74
CA ILE A 229 21.47 13.11 -13.58
C ILE A 229 22.76 12.91 -12.75
N PRO A 230 23.08 13.76 -11.75
CA PRO A 230 24.20 13.52 -10.83
C PRO A 230 24.05 12.24 -9.99
N LEU A 231 22.84 11.91 -9.54
CA LEU A 231 22.58 10.69 -8.74
C LEU A 231 22.72 9.42 -9.58
N LEU A 232 22.20 9.40 -10.81
CA LEU A 232 22.33 8.27 -11.72
C LEU A 232 23.78 8.04 -12.15
N ARG A 233 24.57 9.12 -12.31
CA ARG A 233 26.02 9.04 -12.57
C ARG A 233 26.78 8.43 -11.40
N ARG A 234 26.50 8.89 -10.18
CA ARG A 234 27.14 8.34 -8.97
C ARG A 234 26.81 6.86 -8.76
N LEU A 235 25.58 6.45 -9.09
CA LEU A 235 25.18 5.04 -9.06
C LEU A 235 25.94 4.21 -10.10
N THR A 236 26.08 4.70 -11.35
CA THR A 236 26.83 3.98 -12.40
C THR A 236 28.33 3.89 -12.10
N GLU A 237 28.93 4.90 -11.48
CA GLU A 237 30.33 4.87 -11.03
C GLU A 237 30.56 3.85 -9.89
N VAL A 238 29.61 3.72 -8.96
CA VAL A 238 29.67 2.72 -7.88
C VAL A 238 29.54 1.30 -8.44
N VAL A 239 28.60 1.08 -9.37
CA VAL A 239 28.41 -0.24 -10.00
C VAL A 239 29.65 -0.64 -10.81
N GLU A 240 30.27 0.29 -11.54
CA GLU A 240 31.53 0.03 -12.26
C GLU A 240 32.68 -0.29 -11.30
N SER A 241 32.80 0.44 -10.18
CA SER A 241 33.82 0.15 -9.17
C SER A 241 33.65 -1.24 -8.56
N VAL A 242 32.42 -1.70 -8.36
CA VAL A 242 32.13 -3.06 -7.87
C VAL A 242 32.49 -4.10 -8.93
N LEU A 243 32.12 -3.88 -10.20
CA LEU A 243 32.43 -4.79 -11.29
C LEU A 243 33.95 -4.91 -11.54
N ILE A 244 34.72 -3.83 -11.43
CA ILE A 244 36.19 -3.85 -11.51
C ILE A 244 36.81 -4.61 -10.32
N THR A 245 36.19 -4.55 -9.14
CA THR A 245 36.69 -5.25 -7.94
C THR A 245 36.43 -6.76 -8.00
N VAL A 246 35.45 -7.19 -8.79
CA VAL A 246 35.02 -8.60 -8.95
C VAL A 246 35.74 -9.30 -10.13
N ASP A 247 36.60 -8.58 -10.87
CA ASP A 247 37.22 -8.98 -12.16
C ASP A 247 38.28 -10.11 -12.10
N SER A 248 38.23 -11.02 -11.12
CA SER A 248 39.16 -12.18 -11.04
C SER A 248 38.56 -13.53 -11.43
N THR A 249 37.27 -13.60 -11.74
CA THR A 249 36.61 -14.85 -12.18
C THR A 249 35.70 -14.60 -13.37
N LEU A 250 36.30 -14.61 -14.56
CA LEU A 250 35.67 -14.43 -15.88
C LEU A 250 34.55 -15.44 -16.13
N SER A 251 33.29 -14.98 -16.10
CA SER A 251 32.16 -15.61 -16.80
C SER A 251 31.73 -14.72 -17.98
N ALA A 252 31.17 -15.33 -19.03
CA ALA A 252 30.72 -14.61 -20.23
C ALA A 252 29.56 -13.64 -19.95
N ASP A 253 28.79 -13.85 -18.87
CA ASP A 253 27.63 -13.04 -18.51
C ASP A 253 28.01 -11.62 -18.06
N LEU A 254 29.19 -11.45 -17.44
CA LEU A 254 29.72 -10.14 -17.04
C LEU A 254 30.02 -9.22 -18.25
N THR A 255 30.21 -9.78 -19.45
CA THR A 255 30.47 -8.98 -20.65
C THR A 255 29.18 -8.28 -21.11
N ALA A 256 28.05 -8.98 -21.08
CA ALA A 256 26.74 -8.40 -21.41
C ALA A 256 26.31 -7.33 -20.40
N GLU A 257 26.61 -7.55 -19.11
CA GLU A 257 26.35 -6.56 -18.05
C GLU A 257 27.24 -5.32 -18.19
N ARG A 258 28.50 -5.49 -18.61
CA ARG A 258 29.42 -4.37 -18.88
C ARG A 258 29.00 -3.56 -20.10
N ASP A 259 28.50 -4.22 -21.14
CA ASP A 259 27.98 -3.56 -22.34
C ASP A 259 26.68 -2.78 -22.03
N ALA A 260 25.78 -3.36 -21.23
CA ALA A 260 24.59 -2.66 -20.74
C ALA A 260 24.95 -1.43 -19.87
N LEU A 261 25.96 -1.54 -19.00
CA LEU A 261 26.45 -0.42 -18.20
C LEU A 261 27.05 0.69 -19.08
N TYR A 262 27.74 0.31 -20.16
CA TYR A 262 28.29 1.25 -21.14
C TYR A 262 27.18 1.98 -21.91
N GLU A 263 26.12 1.28 -22.33
CA GLU A 263 24.95 1.87 -22.98
C GLU A 263 24.25 2.90 -22.07
N ILE A 264 24.07 2.57 -20.78
CA ILE A 264 23.49 3.50 -19.79
C ILE A 264 24.35 4.76 -19.64
N LYS A 265 25.69 4.64 -19.64
CA LYS A 265 26.58 5.80 -19.57
C LYS A 265 26.53 6.68 -20.82
N VAL A 266 26.43 6.07 -22.00
CA VAL A 266 26.28 6.81 -23.28
C VAL A 266 24.94 7.55 -23.31
N ALA A 267 23.85 6.92 -22.86
CA ALA A 267 22.54 7.54 -22.74
C ALA A 267 22.57 8.70 -21.72
N LEU A 268 23.24 8.54 -20.58
CA LEU A 268 23.38 9.60 -19.57
C LEU A 268 24.19 10.81 -20.05
N ARG A 269 25.25 10.60 -20.85
CA ARG A 269 25.99 11.71 -21.49
C ARG A 269 25.16 12.44 -22.54
N SER A 270 24.30 11.72 -23.24
CA SER A 270 23.43 12.30 -24.29
C SER A 270 22.22 13.05 -23.71
N ALA A 271 21.89 12.80 -22.43
CA ALA A 271 20.81 13.44 -21.69
C ALA A 271 21.26 14.71 -20.94
N GLU A 272 22.56 15.05 -20.95
CA GLU A 272 23.00 16.37 -20.48
C GLU A 272 22.57 17.43 -21.51
N PRO A 273 21.83 18.48 -21.11
CA PRO A 273 21.75 19.67 -21.93
C PRO A 273 23.16 20.28 -22.03
N ASP A 274 23.63 20.54 -23.25
CA ASP A 274 24.89 21.22 -23.55
C ASP A 274 25.05 22.46 -22.64
N ALA A 275 25.87 22.34 -21.61
CA ALA A 275 26.17 23.45 -20.69
C ALA A 275 27.02 24.55 -21.38
N ASP A 276 27.50 24.31 -22.60
CA ASP A 276 28.23 25.28 -23.42
C ASP A 276 27.36 26.05 -24.43
N ALA A 277 26.04 25.81 -24.49
CA ALA A 277 25.17 26.47 -25.48
C ALA A 277 24.57 27.83 -25.04
N ALA A 278 24.90 28.34 -23.84
CA ALA A 278 24.36 29.61 -23.34
C ALA A 278 25.46 30.63 -22.99
N ALA A 279 26.29 30.96 -23.98
CA ALA A 279 27.04 32.22 -23.98
C ALA A 279 27.19 32.75 -25.42
N ASP A 280 26.16 33.40 -25.95
CA ASP A 280 26.38 34.64 -26.71
C ASP A 280 25.13 35.54 -26.74
N PRO A 281 25.26 36.87 -26.50
CA PRO A 281 24.14 37.79 -26.33
C PRO A 281 23.86 38.56 -27.62
N LYS A 282 22.62 38.49 -28.14
CA LYS A 282 21.96 39.57 -28.91
C LYS A 282 20.60 39.11 -29.46
N ALA A 283 19.51 39.60 -28.85
CA ALA A 283 18.43 40.29 -29.57
C ALA A 283 17.39 40.79 -28.56
N SER A 284 17.10 42.09 -28.65
CA SER A 284 16.06 42.82 -27.92
C SER A 284 14.70 42.71 -28.64
N PRO A 285 13.58 43.21 -28.08
CA PRO A 285 12.34 42.44 -27.92
C PRO A 285 11.21 42.88 -28.87
N ALA A 286 10.18 42.06 -28.97
CA ALA A 286 8.86 42.48 -29.45
C ALA A 286 7.84 42.23 -28.33
N GLU A 287 7.25 43.32 -27.83
CA GLU A 287 6.13 43.32 -26.90
C GLU A 287 4.89 42.66 -27.50
N ALA A 288 4.19 41.86 -26.69
CA ALA A 288 2.81 41.44 -26.90
C ALA A 288 2.04 41.62 -25.58
N PRO A 289 0.73 41.91 -25.63
CA PRO A 289 -0.01 42.62 -24.59
C PRO A 289 -0.33 41.74 -23.37
N GLY A 290 -0.40 42.40 -22.21
CA GLY A 290 -0.45 41.80 -20.88
C GLY A 290 -1.57 40.78 -20.67
N ALA A 291 -1.15 39.57 -20.33
CA ALA A 291 -1.97 38.65 -19.54
C ALA A 291 -2.10 39.24 -18.12
N GLU A 292 -3.33 39.37 -17.64
CA GLU A 292 -3.58 39.64 -16.22
C GLU A 292 -2.83 38.60 -15.38
N PRO A 293 -2.16 39.00 -14.29
CA PRO A 293 -1.41 38.06 -13.48
C PRO A 293 -2.38 37.01 -12.94
N ASP A 294 -2.07 35.74 -13.19
CA ASP A 294 -2.79 34.59 -12.65
C ASP A 294 -2.81 34.72 -11.12
N VAL A 295 -3.94 35.18 -10.57
CA VAL A 295 -4.06 35.43 -9.12
C VAL A 295 -4.33 34.09 -8.45
N GLU A 296 -3.29 33.52 -7.83
CA GLU A 296 -3.42 32.27 -7.09
C GLU A 296 -4.27 32.47 -5.82
N VAL A 297 -5.52 31.98 -5.85
CA VAL A 297 -6.44 31.99 -4.70
C VAL A 297 -6.27 30.69 -3.90
N ARG A 298 -5.95 30.81 -2.61
CA ARG A 298 -5.85 29.68 -1.67
C ARG A 298 -6.81 29.84 -0.50
N ARG A 299 -7.15 28.75 0.18
CA ARG A 299 -7.87 28.81 1.46
C ARG A 299 -6.87 29.01 2.60
N GLY A 300 -7.16 29.96 3.48
CA GLY A 300 -6.29 30.31 4.60
C GLY A 300 -7.06 30.78 5.82
N TRP A 301 -6.33 31.05 6.88
CA TRP A 301 -6.86 31.59 8.13
C TRP A 301 -6.02 32.77 8.58
N TYR A 302 -6.60 33.64 9.40
CA TYR A 302 -5.89 34.79 9.96
C TYR A 302 -5.15 34.39 11.24
N ASN A 303 -3.83 34.55 11.24
CA ASN A 303 -2.99 34.33 12.41
C ASN A 303 -2.86 35.63 13.21
N GLU A 304 -3.52 35.69 14.37
CA GLU A 304 -3.50 36.86 15.26
C GLU A 304 -2.10 37.18 15.82
N GLU A 305 -1.23 36.18 15.99
CA GLU A 305 0.13 36.39 16.51
C GLU A 305 1.06 37.04 15.47
N LEU A 306 0.83 36.77 14.19
CA LEU A 306 1.62 37.31 13.08
C LEU A 306 0.94 38.48 12.35
N GLU A 307 -0.30 38.80 12.72
CA GLU A 307 -1.17 39.77 12.05
C GLU A 307 -1.28 39.54 10.52
N GLU A 308 -1.29 38.28 10.11
CA GLU A 308 -1.17 37.87 8.70
C GLU A 308 -2.09 36.70 8.35
N TYR A 309 -2.53 36.65 7.09
CA TYR A 309 -3.19 35.46 6.57
C TYR A 309 -2.14 34.38 6.25
N LEU A 310 -2.45 33.14 6.59
CA LEU A 310 -1.60 31.99 6.26
C LEU A 310 -2.41 30.92 5.50
N PRO A 311 -1.80 30.26 4.50
CA PRO A 311 -2.43 29.16 3.79
C PRO A 311 -2.65 27.98 4.74
N LEU A 312 -3.78 27.29 4.55
CA LEU A 312 -4.15 26.13 5.34
C LEU A 312 -3.18 24.96 5.03
N LYS A 313 -2.53 24.41 6.04
CA LYS A 313 -1.72 23.18 5.93
C LYS A 313 -2.43 22.03 6.65
N GLY A 314 -3.27 21.28 5.94
CA GLY A 314 -3.99 20.12 6.50
C GLY A 314 -5.41 20.43 7.02
N ARG A 315 -5.93 19.60 7.94
CA ARG A 315 -7.32 19.74 8.43
C ARG A 315 -7.55 21.07 9.18
N PRO A 316 -8.70 21.75 9.00
CA PRO A 316 -8.99 22.99 9.71
C PRO A 316 -8.94 22.83 11.23
N ARG A 317 -8.28 23.76 11.91
CA ARG A 317 -8.30 23.82 13.38
C ARG A 317 -9.72 24.18 13.84
N LYS A 318 -10.22 23.50 14.86
CA LYS A 318 -11.57 23.73 15.42
C LYS A 318 -11.67 25.17 15.94
N GLY A 319 -12.64 25.94 15.44
CA GLY A 319 -12.90 27.31 15.87
C GLY A 319 -12.16 28.42 15.10
N VAL A 320 -11.51 28.11 13.97
CA VAL A 320 -10.83 29.10 13.13
C VAL A 320 -11.66 29.44 11.89
N GLU A 321 -11.87 30.73 11.62
CA GLU A 321 -12.54 31.18 10.40
C GLU A 321 -11.61 31.05 9.17
N ILE A 322 -12.12 30.42 8.11
CA ILE A 322 -11.40 30.19 6.86
C ILE A 322 -11.86 31.21 5.83
N HIS A 323 -10.90 31.87 5.18
CA HIS A 323 -11.14 32.81 4.09
C HIS A 323 -10.35 32.42 2.84
N ASP A 324 -10.80 32.90 1.69
CA ASP A 324 -10.00 32.87 0.48
C ASP A 324 -8.95 33.99 0.57
N ILE A 325 -7.71 33.66 0.22
CA ILE A 325 -6.53 34.52 0.35
C ILE A 325 -5.73 34.48 -0.95
N VAL A 326 -5.05 35.58 -1.26
CA VAL A 326 -4.18 35.72 -2.45
C VAL A 326 -2.83 36.29 -2.04
N MET A 327 -1.77 35.94 -2.76
CA MET A 327 -0.44 36.49 -2.52
C MET A 327 -0.36 37.91 -3.06
N ASP A 328 -0.21 38.89 -2.17
CA ASP A 328 0.18 40.25 -2.54
C ASP A 328 1.70 40.22 -2.84
N HIS A 329 2.06 40.00 -4.11
CA HIS A 329 3.46 39.94 -4.54
C HIS A 329 4.26 41.22 -4.26
N ALA A 330 3.60 42.37 -4.12
CA ALA A 330 4.28 43.62 -3.76
C ALA A 330 4.69 43.65 -2.28
N LYS A 331 3.93 42.97 -1.41
CA LYS A 331 4.22 42.88 0.03
C LYS A 331 4.85 41.56 0.45
N GLY A 332 4.84 40.55 -0.41
CA GLY A 332 5.26 39.18 -0.09
C GLY A 332 4.40 38.53 0.99
N LYS A 333 3.12 38.92 1.11
CA LYS A 333 2.20 38.45 2.16
C LYS A 333 0.88 38.00 1.57
N TRP A 334 0.24 37.03 2.21
CA TRP A 334 -1.12 36.65 1.86
C TRP A 334 -2.12 37.66 2.43
N VAL A 335 -3.09 38.04 1.62
CA VAL A 335 -4.17 38.97 2.00
C VAL A 335 -5.52 38.33 1.70
N LYS A 336 -6.55 38.72 2.44
CA LYS A 336 -7.92 38.26 2.19
C LYS A 336 -8.35 38.65 0.78
N TYR A 337 -8.76 37.66 -0.01
CA TYR A 337 -9.33 37.88 -1.31
C TYR A 337 -10.71 38.52 -1.15
N GLN A 338 -10.87 39.70 -1.73
CA GLN A 338 -12.17 40.33 -1.91
C GLN A 338 -12.40 40.38 -3.43
N PRO A 339 -13.22 39.47 -3.99
CA PRO A 339 -13.58 39.61 -5.39
C PRO A 339 -14.24 40.97 -5.55
N ASN A 340 -13.71 41.79 -6.47
CA ASN A 340 -14.29 43.08 -6.80
C ASN A 340 -15.79 42.85 -7.06
N ARG A 341 -16.66 43.42 -6.21
CA ARG A 341 -18.11 43.40 -6.43
C ARG A 341 -18.38 44.28 -7.65
N GLY A 342 -18.42 43.66 -8.82
CA GLY A 342 -19.01 44.20 -10.04
C GLY A 342 -20.54 44.17 -9.95
#